data_AF-A0A3D8Q1L7-F1
#
_entry.id   AF-A0A3D8Q1L7-F1
#
_cell.length_a   1.000
_cell.length_b   1.000
_cell.length_c   1.000
_cell.angle_alpha   90.00
_cell.angle_beta   90.00
_cell.angle_gamma   90.00
#
_symmetry.space_group_name_H-M   'P 1'
#
loop_
_entity.id
_entity.type
_entity.pdbx_description
1 polymer ?
#
loop_
_entity_poly.entity_id
_entity_poly.type
_entity_poly.pdbx_seq_one_letter_code
_entity_poly.pdbx_strand_id
1 'polypeptide(L)'
;MSDFLRKGFLLGLGAAVSGKEKLEQKLKELVDKNELSQEQAKTVMNNFIEKGDMKKNEWSSKQKEQTQKVIDDLGIATKEDITELQARVAQLEAKLNGEN
;
A
#
# COMPACT_ATOMS: atom_id res chain seq x y z
N MET A 1 15.51 -10.63 14.77
CA MET A 1 14.33 -10.55 13.86
C MET A 1 14.30 -9.24 13.06
N SER A 2 14.61 -8.09 13.66
CA SER A 2 14.68 -6.78 12.97
C SER A 2 15.63 -6.73 11.77
N ASP A 3 16.80 -7.37 11.85
CA ASP A 3 17.77 -7.38 10.75
C ASP A 3 17.31 -8.15 9.50
N PHE A 4 16.55 -9.22 9.68
CA PHE A 4 16.04 -10.02 8.56
C PHE A 4 14.94 -9.24 7.80
N LEU A 5 14.05 -8.57 8.54
CA LEU A 5 13.05 -7.67 7.97
C LEU A 5 13.70 -6.49 7.24
N ARG A 6 14.74 -5.88 7.83
CA ARG A 6 15.50 -4.80 7.18
C ARG A 6 16.16 -5.26 5.88
N LYS A 7 16.84 -6.42 5.90
CA LYS A 7 17.48 -6.99 4.71
C LYS A 7 16.46 -7.36 3.64
N GLY A 8 15.33 -7.96 4.02
CA GLY A 8 14.23 -8.28 3.10
C GLY A 8 13.62 -7.03 2.46
N PHE A 9 13.43 -5.97 3.24
CA PHE A 9 12.93 -4.68 2.72
C PHE A 9 13.91 -4.03 1.74
N LEU A 10 15.21 -3.99 2.07
CA LEU A 10 16.25 -3.47 1.17
C LEU A 10 16.37 -4.28 -0.12
N LEU A 11 16.27 -5.61 -0.03
CA LEU A 11 16.24 -6.50 -1.19
C LEU A 11 15.02 -6.20 -2.08
N GLY A 12 13.84 -6.03 -1.47
CA GLY A 12 12.60 -5.69 -2.17
C GLY A 12 12.69 -4.34 -2.90
N LEU A 13 13.25 -3.32 -2.25
CA LEU A 13 13.51 -2.02 -2.88
C LEU A 13 14.49 -2.12 -4.05
N GLY A 14 15.59 -2.85 -3.88
CA GLY A 14 16.56 -3.10 -4.95
C GLY A 14 15.95 -3.84 -6.14
N ALA A 15 15.10 -4.85 -5.87
CA ALA A 15 14.38 -5.58 -6.90
C ALA A 15 13.37 -4.71 -7.66
N ALA A 16 12.68 -3.80 -6.97
CA ALA A 16 11.73 -2.87 -7.59
C ALA A 16 12.43 -1.86 -8.52
N VAL A 17 13.53 -1.26 -8.06
CA VAL A 17 14.32 -0.29 -8.85
C VAL A 17 14.92 -0.97 -10.08
N SER A 18 15.59 -2.11 -9.88
CA SER A 18 16.22 -2.86 -10.99
C SER A 18 15.22 -3.43 -12.00
N GLY A 19 13.96 -3.64 -11.61
CA GLY A 19 12.90 -4.05 -12.52
C GLY A 19 12.60 -3.01 -13.60
N LYS A 20 12.52 -1.72 -13.22
CA LYS A 20 12.29 -0.61 -14.16
C LYS A 20 13.48 -0.45 -15.12
N GLU A 21 14.70 -0.41 -14.58
CA GLU A 21 15.92 -0.25 -15.38
C GLU A 21 16.11 -1.39 -16.39
N LYS A 22 15.87 -2.64 -15.99
CA LYS A 22 15.93 -3.80 -16.89
C LYS A 22 14.88 -3.73 -18.00
N LEU A 23 13.69 -3.20 -17.71
CA LEU A 23 12.65 -3.03 -18.72
C LEU A 23 13.04 -1.94 -19.72
N GLU A 24 13.52 -0.79 -19.25
CA GLU A 24 14.04 0.29 -20.11
C GLU A 24 15.15 -0.21 -21.03
N GLN A 25 16.11 -0.98 -20.49
CA GLN A 25 17.20 -1.56 -21.26
C GLN A 25 16.68 -2.53 -22.34
N LYS A 26 15.77 -3.45 -22.00
CA LYS A 26 15.19 -4.39 -22.97
C LYS A 26 14.43 -3.67 -24.07
N LEU A 27 13.65 -2.65 -23.73
CA LEU A 27 12.91 -1.87 -24.73
C LEU A 27 13.87 -1.13 -25.67
N LYS A 28 14.97 -0.58 -25.14
CA LYS A 28 16.01 0.04 -25.95
C LYS A 28 16.66 -0.96 -26.92
N GLU A 29 17.01 -2.16 -26.45
CA GLU A 29 17.57 -3.21 -27.31
C GLU A 29 16.62 -3.60 -28.45
N LEU A 30 15.31 -3.64 -28.22
CA LEU A 30 14.31 -3.93 -29.26
C LEU A 30 14.19 -2.79 -30.28
N VAL A 31 14.35 -1.54 -29.84
CA VAL A 31 14.41 -0.39 -30.75
C VAL A 31 15.67 -0.43 -31.60
N ASP A 32 16.83 -0.70 -30.99
CA ASP A 32 18.12 -0.77 -31.68
C ASP A 32 18.14 -1.89 -32.75
N LYS A 33 17.38 -2.97 -32.52
CA LYS A 33 17.19 -4.07 -33.47
C LYS A 33 16.13 -3.81 -34.54
N ASN A 34 15.52 -2.63 -34.57
CA ASN A 34 14.36 -2.30 -35.42
C ASN A 34 13.14 -3.24 -35.21
N GLU A 35 13.05 -3.93 -34.06
CA GLU A 35 11.91 -4.78 -33.70
C GLU A 35 10.76 -3.95 -33.09
N LEU A 36 11.06 -2.73 -32.63
CA LEU A 36 10.10 -1.78 -32.08
C LEU A 36 10.46 -0.35 -32.52
N SER A 37 9.44 0.50 -32.71
CA SER A 37 9.68 1.95 -32.82
C SER A 37 9.90 2.59 -31.45
N GLN A 38 10.58 3.74 -31.41
CA GLN A 38 10.72 4.52 -30.17
C GLN A 38 9.37 4.87 -29.52
N GLU A 39 8.36 5.16 -30.35
CA GLU A 39 7.04 5.52 -29.88
C GLU A 39 6.32 4.33 -29.23
N GLN A 40 6.44 3.13 -29.83
CA GLN A 40 5.92 1.89 -29.25
C GLN A 40 6.61 1.56 -27.92
N ALA A 41 7.93 1.72 -27.83
CA ALA A 41 8.69 1.46 -26.62
C ALA A 41 8.25 2.39 -25.48
N LYS A 42 8.05 3.68 -25.79
CA LYS A 42 7.53 4.66 -24.84
C LYS A 42 6.11 4.31 -24.36
N THR A 43 5.24 3.87 -25.26
CA THR A 43 3.88 3.42 -24.89
C THR A 43 3.92 2.20 -23.97
N VAL A 44 4.78 1.22 -24.24
CA VAL A 44 4.94 0.04 -23.36
C VAL A 44 5.43 0.45 -21.98
N MET A 45 6.42 1.33 -21.89
CA MET A 45 6.92 1.85 -20.62
C MET A 45 5.84 2.59 -19.83
N ASN A 46 5.10 3.48 -20.49
CA ASN A 46 4.01 4.23 -19.86
C ASN A 46 2.92 3.30 -19.32
N ASN A 47 2.49 2.32 -20.12
CA ASN A 47 1.52 1.31 -19.70
C ASN A 47 2.01 0.49 -18.49
N PHE A 48 3.32 0.21 -18.42
CA PHE A 48 3.90 -0.52 -17.29
C PHE A 48 3.83 0.30 -16.00
N ILE A 49 4.15 1.60 -16.08
CA ILE A 49 4.07 2.52 -14.95
C ILE A 49 2.61 2.68 -14.49
N GLU A 50 1.69 2.95 -15.42
CA GLU A 50 0.27 3.17 -15.11
C GLU A 50 -0.37 1.94 -14.47
N LYS A 51 -0.12 0.75 -14.99
CA LYS A 51 -0.58 -0.51 -14.37
C LYS A 51 0.05 -0.73 -13.00
N GLY A 52 1.30 -0.32 -12.80
CA GLY A 52 1.99 -0.36 -11.51
C GLY A 52 1.29 0.52 -10.47
N ASP A 53 0.95 1.75 -10.83
CA ASP A 53 0.27 2.71 -9.96
C ASP A 53 -1.16 2.25 -9.62
N MET A 54 -1.92 1.73 -10.59
CA MET A 54 -3.23 1.13 -10.33
C MET A 54 -3.13 -0.02 -9.32
N LYS A 55 -2.21 -0.96 -9.52
CA LYS A 55 -1.99 -2.08 -8.59
C LYS A 55 -1.60 -1.62 -7.20
N LYS A 56 -0.81 -0.54 -7.08
CA LYS A 56 -0.42 0.04 -5.78
C LYS A 56 -1.63 0.52 -4.99
N ASN A 57 -2.59 1.18 -5.65
CA ASN A 57 -3.81 1.68 -5.02
C ASN A 57 -4.76 0.55 -4.60
N GLU A 58 -4.93 -0.48 -5.45
CA GLU A 58 -5.68 -1.68 -5.08
C GLU A 58 -5.03 -2.41 -3.90
N TRP A 59 -3.70 -2.52 -3.93
CA TRP A 59 -2.94 -3.18 -2.88
C TRP A 59 -3.04 -2.43 -1.55
N SER A 60 -2.90 -1.09 -1.53
CA SER A 60 -3.03 -0.31 -0.30
C SER A 60 -4.41 -0.46 0.34
N SER A 61 -5.47 -0.50 -0.48
CA SER A 61 -6.85 -0.68 -0.04
C SER A 61 -7.07 -2.07 0.56
N LYS A 62 -6.61 -3.12 -0.14
CA LYS A 62 -6.66 -4.50 0.37
C LYS A 62 -5.83 -4.69 1.64
N GLN A 63 -4.64 -4.08 1.71
CA GLN A 63 -3.77 -4.13 2.88
C GLN A 63 -4.45 -3.51 4.09
N LYS A 64 -5.13 -2.37 3.93
CA LYS A 64 -5.90 -1.73 5.00
C LYS A 64 -7.02 -2.64 5.49
N GLU A 65 -7.80 -3.22 4.58
CA GLU A 65 -8.90 -4.13 4.93
C GLU A 65 -8.39 -5.38 5.66
N GLN A 66 -7.31 -6.00 5.17
CA GLN A 66 -6.71 -7.15 5.81
C GLN A 66 -6.15 -6.83 7.20
N THR A 67 -5.52 -5.65 7.34
CA THR A 67 -4.98 -5.21 8.63
C THR A 67 -6.12 -4.98 9.62
N GLN A 68 -7.22 -4.37 9.19
CA GLN A 68 -8.40 -4.18 10.04
C GLN A 68 -8.98 -5.52 10.51
N LYS A 69 -9.16 -6.49 9.61
CA LYS A 69 -9.65 -7.83 9.97
C LYS A 69 -8.74 -8.52 11.00
N VAL A 70 -7.43 -8.41 10.84
CA VAL A 70 -6.47 -9.00 11.80
C VAL A 70 -6.56 -8.31 13.17
N ILE A 71 -6.73 -6.99 13.20
CA ILE A 71 -6.93 -6.23 14.45
C ILE A 71 -8.21 -6.69 15.15
N ASP A 72 -9.30 -6.83 14.39
CA ASP A 72 -10.60 -7.28 14.90
C ASP A 72 -10.53 -8.73 15.41
N ASP A 73 -9.91 -9.64 14.66
CA ASP A 73 -9.74 -11.06 15.03
C ASP A 73 -8.88 -11.24 16.30
N LEU A 74 -7.91 -10.34 16.52
CA LEU A 74 -7.07 -10.33 17.72
C LEU A 74 -7.74 -9.65 18.92
N GLY A 75 -8.96 -9.09 18.74
CA GLY A 75 -9.70 -8.38 19.78
C GLY A 75 -9.04 -7.08 20.22
N ILE A 76 -8.22 -6.46 19.35
CA ILE A 76 -7.52 -5.22 19.65
C ILE A 76 -8.49 -4.06 19.39
N ALA A 77 -8.88 -3.34 20.45
CA ALA A 77 -9.74 -2.16 20.32
C ALA A 77 -9.02 -1.04 19.53
N THR A 78 -9.73 -0.45 18.57
CA THR A 78 -9.24 0.67 17.78
C THR A 78 -9.35 1.99 18.54
N LYS A 79 -8.70 3.04 18.03
CA LYS A 79 -8.80 4.37 18.62
C LYS A 79 -10.22 4.93 18.48
N GLU A 80 -10.88 4.62 17.37
CA GLU A 80 -12.28 4.95 17.12
C GLU A 80 -13.19 4.32 18.19
N ASP A 81 -13.00 3.02 18.49
CA ASP A 81 -13.78 2.31 19.52
C ASP A 81 -13.63 2.99 20.90
N ILE A 82 -12.40 3.35 21.26
CA ILE A 82 -12.11 4.05 22.52
C ILE A 82 -12.80 5.42 22.55
N THR A 83 -12.79 6.15 21.44
CA THR A 83 -13.41 7.47 21.35
C THR A 83 -14.93 7.37 21.44
N GLU A 84 -15.55 6.36 20.82
CA GLU A 84 -16.98 6.11 20.94
C GLU A 84 -17.35 5.77 22.40
N LEU A 85 -16.56 4.92 23.05
CA LEU A 85 -16.76 4.57 24.46
C LEU A 85 -16.63 5.81 25.36
N GLN A 86 -15.64 6.67 25.13
CA GLN A 86 -15.49 7.93 25.88
C GLN A 86 -16.71 8.85 25.71
N ALA A 87 -17.22 8.98 24.48
CA ALA A 87 -18.41 9.78 24.22
C ALA A 87 -19.65 9.22 24.92
N ARG A 88 -19.83 7.89 24.89
CA ARG A 88 -20.94 7.22 25.61
C ARG A 88 -20.84 7.40 27.12
N VAL A 89 -19.64 7.26 27.69
CA VAL A 89 -19.40 7.48 29.12
C VAL A 89 -19.74 8.91 29.50
N ALA A 90 -19.27 9.91 28.75
CA ALA A 90 -19.58 11.31 29.02
C ALA A 90 -21.09 11.61 28.97
N GLN A 91 -21.84 10.99 28.05
CA GLN A 91 -23.30 11.13 27.99
C GLN A 91 -24.01 10.50 29.20
N LEU A 92 -23.53 9.34 29.67
CA LEU A 92 -24.08 8.68 30.86
C LEU A 92 -23.80 9.49 32.11
N GLU A 93 -22.58 10.01 32.26
CA GLU A 93 -22.20 10.91 33.35
C GLU A 93 -23.04 12.18 33.37
N ALA A 94 -23.30 12.79 32.20
CA ALA A 94 -24.15 13.97 32.10
C ALA A 94 -25.61 13.69 32.51
N LYS A 95 -26.15 12.51 32.17
CA LYS A 95 -27.51 12.11 32.57
C LYS A 95 -27.61 11.86 34.08
N LEU A 96 -26.64 11.13 34.65
CA LEU A 96 -26.60 10.86 36.09
C LEU A 96 -26.43 12.14 36.92
N ASN A 97 -25.68 13.12 36.43
CA ASN A 97 -25.52 14.41 37.09
C ASN A 97 -26.72 15.37 36.89
N GLY A 98 -27.58 15.11 35.91
CA GLY A 98 -28.81 15.89 35.66
C GLY A 98 -30.05 15.37 36.39
N GLU A 99 -29.95 14.26 37.12
CA GLU A 99 -31.04 13.64 37.93
C GLU A 99 -31.02 14.07 39.42
N ASN A 100 -30.38 15.21 39.75
CA ASN A 100 -30.52 15.89 41.05
C ASN A 100 -31.16 17.28 40.90
#